data_AF-A0A935L7B2-F1
#
_entry.id   AF-A0A935L7B2-F1
#
_cell.length_a   1.000
_cell.length_b   1.000
_cell.length_c   1.000
_cell.angle_alpha   90.00
_cell.angle_beta   90.00
_cell.angle_gamma   90.00
#
_symmetry.space_group_name_H-M   'P 1'
#
loop_
_entity.id
_entity.type
_entity.pdbx_description
1 polymer ?
#
loop_
_entity_poly.entity_id
_entity_poly.type
_entity_poly.pdbx_seq_one_letter_code
_entity_poly.pdbx_strand_id
1 'polypeptide(L)'
;MSLAFVMPLCGAAAPSASEGAKLVEASKCEACHQREIRGPVGAIYVRKDRKVTSWARLKSQVAQCNTALNIGLFPEDEEHIAAYLDETWYRFRAK
;
A
#
# COMPACT_ATOMS: atom_id res chain seq x y z
N MET A 1 19.77 -42.24 -9.48
CA MET A 1 18.52 -41.44 -9.53
C MET A 1 18.91 -39.98 -9.49
N SER A 2 18.63 -39.25 -10.57
CA SER A 2 18.88 -37.80 -10.67
C SER A 2 17.89 -37.05 -9.78
N LEU A 3 18.39 -36.30 -8.81
CA LEU A 3 17.59 -35.33 -8.06
C LEU A 3 17.37 -34.11 -8.96
N ALA A 4 16.21 -34.03 -9.59
CA ALA A 4 15.75 -32.81 -10.22
C ALA A 4 15.40 -31.81 -9.11
N PHE A 5 16.26 -30.82 -8.91
CA PHE A 5 16.02 -29.69 -8.02
C PHE A 5 15.01 -28.77 -8.72
N VAL A 6 13.72 -28.96 -8.44
CA VAL A 6 12.67 -28.03 -8.89
C VAL A 6 12.78 -26.79 -8.00
N MET A 7 13.56 -25.82 -8.45
CA MET A 7 13.64 -24.51 -7.82
C MET A 7 12.32 -23.78 -8.08
N PRO A 8 11.50 -23.47 -7.06
CA PRO A 8 10.28 -22.71 -7.28
C PRO A 8 10.69 -21.31 -7.75
N LEU A 9 10.20 -20.88 -8.91
CA LEU A 9 10.22 -19.48 -9.29
C LEU A 9 9.40 -18.72 -8.25
N CYS A 10 10.06 -18.19 -7.23
CA CYS A 10 9.49 -17.15 -6.38
C CYS A 10 9.55 -15.85 -7.20
N GLY A 11 8.66 -15.74 -8.19
CA GLY A 11 8.44 -14.49 -8.91
C GLY A 11 7.46 -13.66 -8.11
N ALA A 12 7.95 -12.81 -7.19
CA ALA A 12 7.13 -11.72 -6.69
C ALA A 12 6.78 -10.84 -7.89
N ALA A 13 5.51 -10.85 -8.29
CA ALA A 13 5.03 -9.97 -9.34
C ALA A 13 5.24 -8.52 -8.92
N ALA A 14 5.57 -7.65 -9.88
CA ALA A 14 5.73 -6.24 -9.60
C ALA A 14 4.44 -5.65 -8.96
N PRO A 15 4.55 -4.62 -8.11
CA PRO A 15 3.39 -4.03 -7.46
C PRO A 15 2.31 -3.59 -8.46
N SER A 16 1.06 -3.98 -8.22
CA SER A 16 -0.09 -3.68 -9.08
C SER A 16 -1.03 -2.68 -8.41
N ALA A 17 -1.22 -1.51 -9.04
CA ALA A 17 -2.16 -0.50 -8.54
C ALA A 17 -3.63 -0.97 -8.60
N SER A 18 -3.99 -1.81 -9.58
CA SER A 18 -5.35 -2.35 -9.66
C SER A 18 -5.66 -3.33 -8.53
N GLU A 19 -4.66 -4.10 -8.09
CA GLU A 19 -4.81 -4.96 -6.92
C GLU A 19 -4.85 -4.16 -5.63
N GLY A 20 -3.98 -3.14 -5.52
CA GLY A 20 -3.98 -2.21 -4.40
C GLY A 20 -5.32 -1.51 -4.20
N ALA A 21 -6.01 -1.12 -5.28
CA ALA A 21 -7.33 -0.51 -5.21
C ALA A 21 -8.37 -1.45 -4.57
N LYS A 22 -8.34 -2.75 -4.92
CA LYS A 22 -9.24 -3.74 -4.33
C LYS A 22 -8.96 -3.95 -2.85
N LEU A 23 -7.67 -4.02 -2.48
CA LEU A 23 -7.23 -4.17 -1.10
C LEU A 23 -7.63 -2.96 -0.25
N VAL A 24 -7.47 -1.74 -0.78
CA VAL A 24 -7.90 -0.50 -0.08
C VAL A 24 -9.40 -0.52 0.23
N GLU A 25 -10.23 -0.95 -0.72
CA GLU A 25 -11.68 -1.09 -0.52
C GLU A 25 -11.99 -2.20 0.50
N ALA A 26 -11.42 -3.39 0.31
CA ALA A 26 -11.67 -4.55 1.17
C ALA A 26 -11.24 -4.30 2.63
N SER A 27 -10.10 -3.65 2.83
CA SER A 27 -9.57 -3.25 4.14
C SER A 27 -10.20 -1.96 4.69
N LYS A 28 -11.10 -1.31 3.94
CA LYS A 28 -11.82 -0.11 4.33
C LYS A 28 -10.88 1.03 4.78
N CYS A 29 -9.75 1.21 4.10
CA CYS A 29 -8.75 2.21 4.50
C CYS A 29 -9.35 3.63 4.57
N GLU A 30 -10.20 3.96 3.59
CA GLU A 30 -10.87 5.27 3.53
C GLU A 30 -11.83 5.52 4.69
N ALA A 31 -12.47 4.48 5.25
CA ALA A 31 -13.40 4.65 6.36
C ALA A 31 -12.67 5.15 7.62
N CYS A 32 -11.46 4.63 7.86
CA CYS A 32 -10.61 5.12 8.93
C CYS A 32 -10.11 6.53 8.62
N HIS A 33 -9.55 6.76 7.42
CA HIS A 33 -9.00 8.06 7.04
C HIS A 33 -10.02 9.21 7.10
N GLN A 34 -11.26 8.97 6.67
CA GLN A 34 -12.34 9.95 6.77
C GLN A 34 -12.69 10.27 8.23
N ARG A 35 -12.73 9.26 9.10
CA ARG A 35 -13.01 9.46 10.53
C ARG A 35 -11.91 10.28 11.21
N GLU A 36 -10.65 9.99 10.92
CA GLU A 36 -9.51 10.67 11.54
C GLU A 36 -9.34 12.11 11.02
N ILE A 37 -9.57 12.36 9.73
CA ILE A 37 -9.43 13.69 9.14
C ILE A 37 -10.70 14.54 9.27
N ARG A 38 -11.88 13.91 9.47
CA ARG A 38 -13.20 14.57 9.42
C ARG A 38 -13.36 15.43 8.17
N GLY A 39 -12.90 14.92 7.03
CA GLY A 39 -12.93 15.58 5.73
C GLY A 39 -13.40 14.63 4.62
N PRO A 40 -13.44 15.09 3.37
CA PRO A 40 -13.83 14.26 2.24
C PRO A 40 -12.86 13.08 2.05
N VAL A 41 -13.32 12.06 1.33
CA VAL A 41 -12.50 10.89 0.94
C VAL A 41 -11.20 11.36 0.29
N GLY A 42 -10.08 10.75 0.68
CA GLY A 42 -8.75 11.13 0.17
C GLY A 42 -8.15 12.44 0.72
N ALA A 43 -8.87 13.19 1.57
CA ALA A 43 -8.33 14.43 2.16
C ALA A 43 -7.00 14.22 2.89
N ILE A 44 -6.80 13.04 3.50
CA ILE A 44 -5.57 12.68 4.21
C ILE A 44 -4.32 12.76 3.31
N TYR A 45 -4.45 12.43 2.02
CA TYR A 45 -3.32 12.30 1.08
C TYR A 45 -2.87 13.64 0.49
N VAL A 46 -3.75 14.65 0.50
CA VAL A 46 -3.53 15.95 -0.14
C VAL A 46 -3.32 17.09 0.86
N ARG A 47 -3.19 16.78 2.16
CA ARG A 47 -2.92 17.79 3.18
C ARG A 47 -1.60 18.53 2.95
N LYS A 48 -1.59 19.84 3.21
CA LYS A 48 -0.40 20.70 3.06
C LYS A 48 0.76 20.28 3.97
N ASP A 49 0.45 19.74 5.14
CA ASP A 49 1.40 19.31 6.16
C ASP A 49 1.68 17.79 6.14
N ARG A 50 1.29 17.09 5.05
CA ARG A 50 1.46 15.64 4.91
C ARG A 50 2.92 15.21 5.14
N LYS A 51 3.10 14.13 5.89
CA LYS A 51 4.44 13.60 6.25
C LYS A 51 4.95 12.54 5.26
N VAL A 52 4.07 12.00 4.43
CA VAL A 52 4.43 11.07 3.36
C VAL A 52 4.85 11.88 2.14
N THR A 53 6.15 11.90 1.87
CA THR A 53 6.77 12.74 0.83
C THR A 53 7.67 11.96 -0.12
N SER A 54 7.79 10.64 0.06
CA SER A 54 8.55 9.76 -0.82
C SER A 54 7.95 8.36 -0.82
N TRP A 55 8.33 7.56 -1.83
CA TRP A 55 7.92 6.17 -1.95
C TRP A 55 8.23 5.34 -0.70
N ALA A 56 9.47 5.43 -0.19
CA ALA A 56 9.87 4.72 1.03
C ALA A 56 9.01 5.10 2.25
N ARG A 57 8.66 6.38 2.40
CA ARG A 57 7.78 6.84 3.49
C ARG A 57 6.35 6.34 3.31
N LEU A 58 5.87 6.25 2.07
CA LEU A 58 4.53 5.72 1.79
C LEU A 58 4.44 4.24 2.17
N LYS A 59 5.41 3.42 1.73
CA LYS A 59 5.45 2.00 2.12
C LYS A 59 5.51 1.83 3.64
N SER A 60 6.38 2.59 4.30
CA SER A 60 6.49 2.56 5.76
C SER A 60 5.18 2.97 6.46
N GLN A 61 4.46 3.97 5.93
CA GLN A 61 3.19 4.41 6.49
C GLN A 61 2.11 3.32 6.35
N VAL A 62 2.02 2.66 5.19
CA VAL A 62 1.08 1.56 4.95
C VAL A 62 1.35 0.40 5.91
N ALA A 63 2.62 -0.03 6.02
CA ALA A 63 3.03 -1.09 6.94
C ALA A 63 2.71 -0.77 8.41
N GLN A 64 2.96 0.48 8.82
CA GLN A 64 2.60 0.96 10.15
C GLN A 64 1.09 0.89 10.40
N CYS A 65 0.27 1.34 9.44
CA CYS A 65 -1.18 1.28 9.55
C CYS A 65 -1.69 -0.17 9.61
N ASN A 66 -1.15 -1.07 8.77
CA ASN A 66 -1.46 -2.49 8.80
C ASN A 66 -1.20 -3.10 10.20
N THR A 67 -0.02 -2.84 10.76
CA THR A 67 0.39 -3.34 12.08
C THR A 67 -0.44 -2.74 13.20
N ALA A 68 -0.56 -1.40 13.25
CA ALA A 68 -1.23 -0.69 14.34
C ALA A 68 -2.72 -1.02 14.43
N LEU A 69 -3.35 -1.33 13.29
CA LEU A 69 -4.78 -1.67 13.21
C LEU A 69 -5.02 -3.17 13.11
N ASN A 70 -3.97 -3.99 13.12
CA ASN A 70 -4.02 -5.45 12.98
C ASN A 70 -4.88 -5.89 11.77
N ILE A 71 -4.65 -5.27 10.61
CA ILE A 71 -5.41 -5.53 9.38
C ILE A 71 -5.06 -6.93 8.81
N GLY A 72 -3.81 -7.37 9.00
CA GLY A 72 -3.35 -8.70 8.61
C GLY A 72 -2.94 -8.81 7.14
N LEU A 73 -2.53 -7.71 6.52
CA LEU A 73 -2.01 -7.70 5.16
C LEU A 73 -0.62 -8.33 5.10
N PHE A 74 -0.33 -9.05 4.03
CA PHE A 74 1.03 -9.51 3.73
C PHE A 74 1.88 -8.36 3.19
N PRO A 75 3.22 -8.43 3.30
CA PRO A 75 4.10 -7.38 2.76
C PRO A 75 3.85 -7.06 1.29
N GLU A 76 3.50 -8.04 0.46
CA GLU A 76 3.21 -7.87 -0.96
C GLU A 76 1.92 -7.05 -1.17
N ASP A 77 0.90 -7.29 -0.35
CA ASP A 77 -0.36 -6.53 -0.36
C ASP A 77 -0.12 -5.06 0.03
N GLU A 78 0.76 -4.81 0.99
CA GLU A 78 1.17 -3.46 1.36
C GLU A 78 1.83 -2.72 0.19
N GLU A 79 2.65 -3.41 -0.62
CA GLU A 79 3.26 -2.83 -1.80
C GLU A 79 2.23 -2.53 -2.90
N HIS A 80 1.23 -3.39 -3.09
CA HIS A 80 0.11 -3.15 -4.00
C HIS A 80 -0.68 -1.90 -3.58
N ILE A 81 -1.02 -1.79 -2.29
CA ILE A 81 -1.69 -0.60 -1.74
C ILE A 81 -0.83 0.65 -1.95
N ALA A 82 0.47 0.58 -1.63
CA ALA A 82 1.38 1.72 -1.84
C ALA A 82 1.45 2.12 -3.32
N ALA A 83 1.47 1.17 -4.25
CA ALA A 83 1.44 1.45 -5.69
C ALA A 83 0.16 2.18 -6.11
N TYR A 84 -1.00 1.71 -5.64
CA TYR A 84 -2.28 2.36 -5.89
C TYR A 84 -2.32 3.80 -5.34
N LEU A 85 -1.89 3.98 -4.09
CA LEU A 85 -1.88 5.30 -3.45
C LEU A 85 -0.91 6.26 -4.15
N ASP A 86 0.25 5.77 -4.59
CA ASP A 86 1.20 6.56 -5.36
C ASP A 86 0.61 7.03 -6.69
N GLU A 87 0.04 6.13 -7.48
CA GLU A 87 -0.57 6.47 -8.77
C GLU A 87 -1.72 7.47 -8.63
N THR A 88 -2.55 7.26 -7.60
CA THR A 88 -3.76 8.06 -7.38
C THR A 88 -3.45 9.44 -6.80
N TRP A 89 -2.55 9.52 -5.81
CA TRP A 89 -2.41 10.72 -4.96
C TRP A 89 -1.03 11.37 -4.93
N TYR A 90 0.05 10.60 -5.04
CA TYR A 90 1.41 11.11 -4.77
C TYR A 90 2.25 11.36 -6.01
N ARG A 91 2.25 10.42 -6.96
CA ARG A 91 2.99 10.44 -8.24
C ARG A 91 4.48 10.70 -8.02
N PHE A 92 5.09 9.96 -7.10
CA PHE A 92 6.51 10.08 -6.81
C PHE A 92 7.34 9.70 -8.05
N ARG A 93 8.34 10.53 -8.37
CA ARG A 93 9.22 10.32 -9.52
C ARG A 93 10.30 9.26 -9.27
N ALA A 94 10.71 9.10 -8.01
CA ALA A 94 11.70 8.12 -7.59
C ALA A 94 11.01 7.09 -6.68
N LYS A 95 11.14 5.82 -7.05
CA LYS A 95 10.59 4.65 -6.35
C LYS A 95 11.74 3.75 -5.94
#